data_AF-A0A840FXM6-F1
#
_entry.id   AF-A0A840FXM6-F1
#
_cell.length_a   1.000
_cell.length_b   1.000
_cell.length_c   1.000
_cell.angle_alpha   90.00
_cell.angle_beta   90.00
_cell.angle_gamma   90.00
#
_symmetry.space_group_name_H-M   'P 1'
#
loop_
_entity.id
_entity.type
_entity.pdbx_description
1 polymer ?
#
loop_
_entity_poly.entity_id
_entity_poly.type
_entity_poly.pdbx_seq_one_letter_code
_entity_poly.pdbx_strand_id
1 'polypeptide(L)'
;MDTPKPDTLARRKKRGLWMAAKMASVSYARELAPEALEQVLASGDVPPPFAPYLMHLLDEAPVPIMVMAVEETASRAHLPPRQIWRNVAKLAESLSVHRRALWAWIQDRCTAGAWEKRCR
;
A
#
# COMPACT_ATOMS: atom_id res chain seq x y z
N MET A 1 -12.18 8.32 -29.94
CA MET A 1 -12.51 7.79 -28.59
C MET A 1 -11.37 8.23 -27.67
N ASP A 2 -11.43 9.46 -27.20
CA ASP A 2 -10.44 10.05 -26.31
C ASP A 2 -10.65 9.51 -24.89
N THR A 3 -9.92 8.46 -24.55
CA THR A 3 -9.89 7.95 -23.17
C THR A 3 -9.22 9.03 -22.31
N PRO A 4 -9.89 9.60 -21.29
CA PRO A 4 -9.23 10.58 -20.43
C PRO A 4 -8.01 9.93 -19.78
N LYS A 5 -6.84 10.54 -19.98
CA LYS A 5 -5.58 10.11 -19.34
C LYS A 5 -5.83 10.01 -17.83
N PRO A 6 -5.50 8.90 -17.17
CA PRO A 6 -5.76 8.76 -15.75
C PRO A 6 -4.95 9.82 -14.98
N ASP A 7 -5.66 10.76 -14.40
CA ASP A 7 -5.10 11.88 -13.65
C ASP A 7 -4.53 11.38 -12.32
N THR A 8 -3.21 11.48 -12.18
CA THR A 8 -2.49 11.12 -10.95
C THR A 8 -2.89 12.03 -9.79
N LEU A 9 -3.34 13.27 -10.05
CA LEU A 9 -3.87 14.16 -9.01
C LEU A 9 -5.26 13.71 -8.52
N ALA A 10 -6.11 13.21 -9.42
CA ALA A 10 -7.38 12.59 -9.04
C ALA A 10 -7.19 11.33 -8.19
N ARG A 11 -6.15 10.51 -8.45
CA ARG A 11 -5.77 9.38 -7.55
C ARG A 11 -5.23 9.84 -6.21
N ARG A 12 -4.44 10.92 -6.17
CA ARG A 12 -3.97 11.53 -4.91
C ARG A 12 -5.09 12.12 -4.05
N LYS A 13 -6.24 12.48 -4.66
CA LYS A 13 -7.47 12.85 -3.94
C LYS A 13 -8.29 11.64 -3.47
N LYS A 14 -7.97 10.41 -3.92
CA LYS A 14 -8.68 9.20 -3.47
C LYS A 14 -8.14 8.81 -2.11
N ARG A 15 -9.06 8.50 -1.21
CA ARG A 15 -8.79 8.08 0.17
C ARG A 15 -8.22 6.66 0.21
N GLY A 16 -7.11 6.42 -0.46
CA GLY A 16 -6.50 5.09 -0.64
C GLY A 16 -6.10 4.49 0.70
N LEU A 17 -5.48 5.29 1.57
CA LEU A 17 -5.20 4.91 2.96
C LEU A 17 -6.47 4.56 3.74
N TRP A 18 -7.54 5.36 3.60
CA TRP A 18 -8.81 5.07 4.26
C TRP A 18 -9.46 3.79 3.77
N MET A 19 -9.45 3.54 2.46
CA MET A 19 -10.00 2.33 1.86
C MET A 19 -9.23 1.10 2.33
N ALA A 20 -7.90 1.16 2.32
CA ALA A 20 -7.05 0.09 2.82
C ALA A 20 -7.28 -0.13 4.33
N ALA A 21 -7.34 0.92 5.12
CA ALA A 21 -7.57 0.83 6.56
C ALA A 21 -8.94 0.22 6.90
N LYS A 22 -10.00 0.58 6.17
CA LYS A 22 -11.32 -0.06 6.32
C LYS A 22 -11.30 -1.54 5.96
N MET A 23 -10.61 -1.91 4.90
CA MET A 23 -10.45 -3.31 4.51
C MET A 23 -9.62 -4.10 5.53
N ALA A 24 -8.62 -3.50 6.16
CA ALA A 24 -7.86 -4.15 7.21
C ALA A 24 -8.69 -4.42 8.48
N SER A 25 -9.81 -3.70 8.66
CA SER A 25 -10.57 -3.64 9.93
C SER A 25 -11.81 -4.54 9.97
N VAL A 26 -12.19 -5.23 8.88
CA VAL A 26 -13.47 -5.98 8.80
C VAL A 26 -13.60 -7.15 9.77
N SER A 27 -12.51 -7.59 10.40
CA SER A 27 -12.52 -8.72 11.34
C SER A 27 -12.01 -8.38 12.73
N TYR A 28 -11.72 -7.11 13.03
CA TYR A 28 -11.15 -6.72 14.32
C TYR A 28 -12.05 -5.75 15.08
N ALA A 29 -12.05 -5.87 16.41
CA ALA A 29 -12.88 -5.06 17.31
C ALA A 29 -12.52 -3.56 17.33
N ARG A 30 -11.36 -3.16 16.77
CA ARG A 30 -10.94 -1.76 16.62
C ARG A 30 -10.66 -1.50 15.16
N GLU A 31 -10.99 -0.31 14.68
CA GLU A 31 -10.61 0.10 13.34
C GLU A 31 -9.14 0.53 13.30
N LEU A 32 -8.43 0.12 12.25
CA LEU A 32 -7.13 0.67 11.91
C LEU A 32 -7.32 2.10 11.41
N ALA A 33 -6.65 3.07 12.04
CA ALA A 33 -6.67 4.45 11.57
C ALA A 33 -5.85 4.59 10.27
N PRO A 34 -6.30 5.38 9.28
CA PRO A 34 -5.53 5.63 8.05
C PRO A 34 -4.12 6.18 8.31
N GLU A 35 -3.96 7.00 9.34
CA GLU A 35 -2.69 7.61 9.76
C GLU A 35 -1.75 6.57 10.38
N ALA A 36 -2.30 5.58 11.10
CA ALA A 36 -1.51 4.46 11.62
C ALA A 36 -1.02 3.57 10.48
N LEU A 37 -1.88 3.31 9.48
CA LEU A 37 -1.48 2.59 8.28
C LEU A 37 -0.40 3.34 7.49
N GLU A 38 -0.52 4.66 7.35
CA GLU A 38 0.49 5.52 6.73
C GLU A 38 1.86 5.35 7.40
N GLN A 39 1.90 5.43 8.73
CA GLN A 39 3.14 5.29 9.51
C GLN A 39 3.77 3.90 9.32
N VAL A 40 2.97 2.84 9.32
CA VAL A 40 3.43 1.46 9.10
C VAL A 40 3.99 1.30 7.69
N LEU A 41 3.31 1.84 6.67
CA LEU A 41 3.79 1.79 5.28
C LEU A 41 5.05 2.64 5.06
N ALA A 42 5.17 3.79 5.71
CA ALA A 42 6.31 4.69 5.60
C ALA A 42 7.55 4.19 6.36
N SER A 43 7.39 3.58 7.53
CA SER A 43 8.48 3.00 8.32
C SER A 43 8.87 1.60 7.84
N GLY A 44 7.90 0.81 7.38
CA GLY A 44 8.07 -0.63 7.15
C GLY A 44 8.21 -1.43 8.44
N ASP A 45 7.74 -0.89 9.57
CA ASP A 45 7.73 -1.55 10.87
C ASP A 45 6.29 -1.72 11.37
N VAL A 46 6.04 -2.85 12.05
CA VAL A 46 4.71 -3.22 12.52
C VAL A 46 4.69 -3.20 14.04
N PRO A 47 3.98 -2.25 14.66
CA PRO A 47 3.63 -2.37 16.06
C PRO A 47 2.86 -3.69 16.29
N PRO A 48 3.20 -4.50 17.31
CA PRO A 48 2.59 -5.83 17.50
C PRO A 48 1.05 -5.87 17.45
N PRO A 49 0.30 -4.87 17.96
CA PRO A 49 -1.17 -4.84 17.86
C PRO A 49 -1.71 -4.75 16.43
N PHE A 50 -0.91 -4.30 15.47
CA PHE A 50 -1.31 -4.05 14.07
C PHE A 50 -0.93 -5.17 13.11
N ALA A 51 -0.09 -6.13 13.54
CA ALA A 51 0.29 -7.29 12.74
C ALA A 51 -0.89 -8.04 12.10
N PRO A 52 -1.97 -8.38 12.82
CA PRO A 52 -3.04 -9.17 12.23
C PRO A 52 -3.85 -8.35 11.19
N TYR A 53 -4.03 -7.04 11.42
CA TYR A 53 -4.64 -6.11 10.45
C TYR A 53 -3.85 -6.04 9.15
N LEU A 54 -2.53 -5.93 9.27
CA LEU A 54 -1.66 -5.77 8.11
C LEU A 54 -1.49 -7.08 7.34
N MET A 55 -1.46 -8.22 8.03
CA MET A 55 -1.49 -9.54 7.40
C MET A 55 -2.76 -9.70 6.55
N HIS A 56 -3.93 -9.45 7.15
CA HIS A 56 -5.21 -9.52 6.43
C HIS A 56 -5.24 -8.57 5.22
N LEU A 57 -4.82 -7.32 5.41
CA LEU A 57 -4.77 -6.35 4.32
C LEU A 57 -3.88 -6.85 3.18
N LEU A 58 -2.68 -7.34 3.46
CA LEU A 58 -1.76 -7.78 2.41
C LEU A 58 -2.18 -9.09 1.75
N ASP A 59 -3.03 -9.91 2.38
CA ASP A 59 -3.59 -11.12 1.77
C ASP A 59 -4.88 -10.89 0.99
N GLU A 60 -5.68 -9.87 1.32
CA GLU A 60 -6.97 -9.63 0.66
C GLU A 60 -6.99 -8.38 -0.23
N ALA A 61 -6.20 -7.35 0.07
CA ALA A 61 -6.24 -6.08 -0.65
C ALA A 61 -6.06 -6.23 -2.17
N PRO A 62 -6.99 -5.69 -2.97
CA PRO A 62 -6.76 -5.50 -4.38
C PRO A 62 -5.53 -4.61 -4.61
N VAL A 63 -4.66 -5.01 -5.54
CA VAL A 63 -3.46 -4.23 -5.92
C VAL A 63 -3.77 -2.75 -6.21
N PRO A 64 -4.88 -2.37 -6.90
CA PRO A 64 -5.21 -0.96 -7.12
C PRO A 64 -5.42 -0.15 -5.84
N ILE A 65 -5.95 -0.76 -4.77
CA ILE A 65 -6.12 -0.09 -3.47
C ILE A 65 -4.75 0.15 -2.83
N MET A 66 -3.86 -0.84 -2.89
CA MET A 66 -2.49 -0.69 -2.39
C MET A 66 -1.70 0.35 -3.18
N VAL A 67 -1.85 0.41 -4.51
CA VAL A 67 -1.25 1.46 -5.35
C VAL A 67 -1.68 2.85 -4.88
N MET A 68 -2.98 3.07 -4.67
CA MET A 68 -3.48 4.36 -4.18
C MET A 68 -2.97 4.68 -2.77
N ALA A 69 -2.99 3.71 -1.85
CA ALA A 69 -2.50 3.90 -0.48
C ALA A 69 -0.99 4.22 -0.46
N VAL A 70 -0.20 3.56 -1.32
CA VAL A 70 1.23 3.81 -1.48
C VAL A 70 1.50 5.19 -2.09
N GLU A 71 0.78 5.58 -3.13
CA GLU A 71 0.88 6.93 -3.73
C GLU A 71 0.53 8.02 -2.71
N GLU A 72 -0.53 7.82 -1.93
CA GLU A 72 -0.97 8.73 -0.88
C GLU A 72 0.07 8.82 0.26
N THR A 73 0.55 7.68 0.76
CA THR A 73 1.61 7.62 1.79
C THR A 73 2.88 8.31 1.32
N ALA A 74 3.32 8.03 0.09
CA ALA A 74 4.49 8.66 -0.50
C ALA A 74 4.35 10.18 -0.57
N SER A 75 3.15 10.67 -0.93
CA SER A 75 2.86 12.10 -0.99
C SER A 75 2.85 12.76 0.39
N ARG A 76 2.29 12.10 1.41
CA ARG A 76 2.16 12.65 2.77
C ARG A 76 3.47 12.58 3.56
N ALA A 77 4.19 11.46 3.46
CA ALA A 77 5.47 11.25 4.13
C ALA A 77 6.67 11.87 3.38
N HIS A 78 6.44 12.46 2.20
CA HIS A 78 7.49 12.99 1.32
C HIS A 78 8.59 11.97 0.98
N LEU A 79 8.20 10.70 0.82
CA LEU A 79 9.09 9.60 0.46
C LEU A 79 8.83 9.16 -0.98
N PRO A 80 9.85 8.67 -1.72
CA PRO A 80 9.61 8.14 -3.05
C PRO A 80 8.73 6.88 -2.97
N PRO A 81 7.72 6.69 -3.85
CA PRO A 81 6.84 5.51 -3.84
C PRO A 81 7.60 4.17 -3.85
N ARG A 82 8.78 4.13 -4.48
CA ARG A 82 9.68 2.98 -4.46
C ARG A 82 10.12 2.58 -3.06
N GLN A 83 10.36 3.54 -2.17
CA GLN A 83 10.69 3.27 -0.76
C GLN A 83 9.51 2.58 -0.08
N ILE A 84 8.30 3.11 -0.27
CA ILE A 84 7.09 2.55 0.34
C ILE A 84 6.81 1.13 -0.17
N TRP A 85 6.97 0.87 -1.47
CA TRP A 85 6.83 -0.50 -2.01
C TRP A 85 7.86 -1.47 -1.44
N ARG A 86 9.10 -1.01 -1.17
CA ARG A 86 10.10 -1.82 -0.47
C ARG A 86 9.64 -2.17 0.93
N ASN A 87 9.07 -1.21 1.64
CA ASN A 87 8.50 -1.44 2.96
C ASN A 87 7.34 -2.43 2.88
N VAL A 88 6.43 -2.31 1.92
CA VAL A 88 5.33 -3.29 1.72
C VAL A 88 5.86 -4.71 1.53
N ALA A 89 6.89 -4.90 0.71
CA ALA A 89 7.50 -6.21 0.51
C ALA A 89 8.17 -6.74 1.80
N LYS A 90 8.90 -5.89 2.53
CA LYS A 90 9.48 -6.23 3.85
C LYS A 90 8.39 -6.65 4.84
N LEU A 91 7.28 -5.91 4.89
CA LEU A 91 6.14 -6.17 5.77
C LEU A 91 5.49 -7.51 5.44
N ALA A 92 5.22 -7.76 4.15
CA ALA A 92 4.68 -9.03 3.65
C ALA A 92 5.55 -10.24 4.02
N GLU A 93 6.87 -10.10 3.90
CA GLU A 93 7.83 -11.13 4.30
C GLU A 93 7.80 -11.34 5.83
N SER A 94 7.91 -10.26 6.61
CA SER A 94 7.96 -10.32 8.08
C SER A 94 6.71 -10.92 8.71
N LEU A 95 5.55 -10.69 8.09
CA LEU A 95 4.26 -11.21 8.54
C LEU A 95 3.90 -12.56 7.91
N SER A 96 4.78 -13.12 7.08
CA SER A 96 4.57 -14.41 6.40
C SER A 96 3.26 -14.49 5.60
N VAL A 97 2.86 -13.40 4.98
CA VAL A 97 1.58 -13.33 4.22
C VAL A 97 1.63 -14.28 3.02
N HIS A 98 0.48 -14.84 2.65
CA HIS A 98 0.39 -15.80 1.53
C HIS A 98 0.82 -15.15 0.21
N ARG A 99 0.46 -13.89 0.00
CA ARG A 99 0.80 -13.16 -1.24
C ARG A 99 2.19 -12.50 -1.25
N ARG A 100 3.12 -12.87 -0.36
CA ARG A 100 4.47 -12.26 -0.28
C ARG A 100 5.23 -12.23 -1.62
N ALA A 101 5.10 -13.29 -2.43
CA ALA A 101 5.73 -13.35 -3.76
C ALA A 101 5.18 -12.29 -4.74
N LEU A 102 3.89 -11.96 -4.65
CA LEU A 102 3.28 -10.88 -5.43
C LEU A 102 3.89 -9.53 -5.04
N TRP A 103 4.01 -9.27 -3.74
CA TRP A 103 4.53 -7.99 -3.23
C TRP A 103 6.03 -7.81 -3.54
N ALA A 104 6.82 -8.88 -3.46
CA ALA A 104 8.21 -8.89 -3.92
C ALA A 104 8.32 -8.60 -5.42
N TRP A 105 7.48 -9.25 -6.25
CA TRP A 105 7.46 -9.00 -7.69
C TRP A 105 7.09 -7.55 -8.04
N ILE A 106 6.11 -6.96 -7.35
CA ILE A 106 5.74 -5.55 -7.53
C ILE A 106 6.92 -4.64 -7.15
N GLN A 107 7.60 -4.93 -6.04
CA GLN A 107 8.75 -4.17 -5.58
C GLN A 107 9.90 -4.21 -6.61
N ASP A 108 10.20 -5.35 -7.20
CA ASP A 108 11.24 -5.47 -8.24
C ASP A 108 10.87 -4.76 -9.55
N ARG A 109 9.58 -4.80 -9.90
CA ARG A 109 9.08 -4.06 -11.06
C ARG A 109 9.12 -2.55 -10.85
N CYS A 110 8.94 -2.09 -9.60
CA CYS A 110 9.11 -0.70 -9.23
C CYS A 110 10.57 -0.24 -9.21
N THR A 111 11.53 -1.13 -8.87
CA THR A 111 12.96 -0.80 -8.87
C THR A 111 13.54 -0.69 -10.29
N ALA A 112 12.97 -1.42 -11.26
CA ALA A 112 13.40 -1.40 -12.67
C ALA A 112 12.97 -0.15 -13.47
N GLY A 113 12.52 0.94 -12.81
CA GLY A 113 12.11 2.19 -13.47
C GLY A 113 10.77 2.12 -14.21
N ALA A 114 10.01 1.03 -14.08
CA ALA A 114 8.77 0.80 -14.81
C ALA A 114 7.52 1.42 -14.15
N TRP A 115 7.64 1.92 -12.92
CA TRP A 115 6.52 2.49 -12.15
C TRP A 115 5.79 3.60 -12.94
N GLU A 116 6.53 4.53 -13.54
CA GLU A 116 5.96 5.68 -14.24
C GLU A 116 5.21 5.32 -15.54
N LYS A 117 5.50 4.14 -16.10
CA LYS A 117 4.91 3.68 -17.37
C LYS A 117 3.81 2.62 -17.21
N ARG A 118 3.79 1.87 -16.10
CA ARG A 118 2.92 0.68 -15.95
C ARG A 118 1.79 0.82 -14.93
N CYS A 119 1.85 1.84 -14.06
CA CYS A 119 0.70 2.28 -13.25
C CYS A 119 -0.11 3.40 -13.95
N ARG A 120 0.10 3.57 -15.26
CA ARG A 120 -0.78 4.35 -16.15
C ARG A 120 -1.98 3.50 -16.54
#